data_AF-A0A2A4ALG9-F1
#
_entry.id   AF-A0A2A4ALG9-F1
#
_cell.length_a   1.000
_cell.length_b   1.000
_cell.length_c   1.000
_cell.angle_alpha   90.00
_cell.angle_beta   90.00
_cell.angle_gamma   90.00
#
_symmetry.space_group_name_H-M   'P 1'
#
loop_
_entity.id
_entity.type
_entity.pdbx_description
1 polymer ?
#
loop_
_entity_poly.entity_id
_entity_poly.type
_entity_poly.pdbx_seq_one_letter_code
_entity_poly.pdbx_strand_id
1 'polypeptide(L)'
;MKTTRVPWHRDEILVVAAIGIKYGWPKTPPRSEMEKLSSLLRRCAVHPEIELGEEDTKFRNVNGVERKYYDLLTARPGYPGKATNGGKTTHSIVEYMIEHQMEVFEAGIKIQQMLESDTYRSFVIPGLRV
;
A
#
# COMPACT_ATOMS: atom_id res chain seq x y z
N MET A 1 12.26 -24.75 1.67
CA MET A 1 11.76 -23.66 2.55
C MET A 1 10.31 -23.36 2.18
N LYS A 2 9.36 -23.48 3.12
CA LYS A 2 7.99 -23.00 2.89
C LYS A 2 8.09 -21.48 2.74
N THR A 3 7.76 -20.96 1.57
CA THR A 3 7.60 -19.53 1.34
C THR A 3 6.36 -19.10 2.10
N THR A 4 6.51 -18.74 3.38
CA THR A 4 5.41 -18.18 4.16
C THR A 4 5.05 -16.85 3.52
N ARG A 5 3.92 -16.79 2.82
CA ARG A 5 3.46 -15.58 2.14
C ARG A 5 3.09 -14.55 3.20
N VAL A 6 3.94 -13.53 3.36
CA VAL A 6 3.72 -12.44 4.30
C VAL A 6 2.50 -11.62 3.83
N PRO A 7 1.45 -11.49 4.66
CA PRO A 7 0.28 -10.70 4.31
C PRO A 7 0.65 -9.23 4.11
N TRP A 8 -0.08 -8.52 3.24
CA TRP A 8 0.05 -7.06 3.15
C TRP A 8 -0.52 -6.42 4.41
N HIS A 9 0.29 -5.63 5.09
CA HIS A 9 -0.14 -4.84 6.23
C HIS A 9 -0.98 -3.65 5.73
N ARG A 10 -1.96 -3.22 6.55
CA ARG A 10 -2.83 -2.08 6.20
C ARG A 10 -2.01 -0.85 5.81
N ASP A 11 -1.02 -0.50 6.61
CA ASP A 11 -0.23 0.73 6.42
C ASP A 11 0.52 0.72 5.09
N GLU A 12 0.98 -0.45 4.62
CA GLU A 12 1.61 -0.60 3.32
C GLU A 12 0.62 -0.29 2.19
N ILE A 13 -0.64 -0.72 2.33
CA ILE A 13 -1.71 -0.43 1.36
C ILE A 13 -2.13 1.04 1.43
N LEU A 14 -2.14 1.66 2.62
CA LEU A 14 -2.44 3.09 2.79
C LEU A 14 -1.43 3.99 2.07
N VAL A 15 -0.13 3.67 2.11
CA VAL A 15 0.87 4.45 1.35
C VAL A 15 0.63 4.32 -0.15
N VAL A 16 0.28 3.13 -0.64
CA VAL A 16 -0.09 2.95 -2.06
C VAL A 16 -1.34 3.78 -2.42
N ALA A 17 -2.34 3.82 -1.53
CA ALA A 17 -3.54 4.62 -1.72
C ALA A 17 -3.23 6.12 -1.78
N ALA A 18 -2.33 6.61 -0.93
CA ALA A 18 -1.90 8.01 -0.95
C ALA A 18 -1.22 8.39 -2.27
N ILE A 19 -0.46 7.49 -2.91
CA ILE A 19 0.07 7.73 -4.26
C ILE A 19 -1.08 7.87 -5.26
N GLY A 20 -2.08 6.98 -5.22
CA GLY A 20 -3.26 7.08 -6.07
C GLY A 20 -4.01 8.40 -5.92
N ILE A 21 -4.23 8.85 -4.67
CA ILE A 21 -4.88 10.12 -4.37
C ILE A 21 -4.04 11.30 -4.91
N LYS A 22 -2.73 11.31 -4.61
CA LYS A 22 -1.79 12.38 -5.03
C LYS A 22 -1.79 12.62 -6.53
N TYR A 23 -1.79 11.55 -7.32
CA TYR A 23 -1.69 11.62 -8.78
C TYR A 23 -3.04 11.56 -9.50
N GLY A 24 -4.17 11.51 -8.78
CA GLY A 24 -5.50 11.46 -9.37
C GLY A 24 -5.81 10.13 -10.07
N TRP A 25 -5.23 9.02 -9.59
CA TRP A 25 -5.53 7.65 -10.03
C TRP A 25 -5.33 7.38 -11.54
N PRO A 26 -4.16 7.68 -12.14
CA PRO A 26 -3.89 7.33 -13.53
C PRO A 26 -3.97 5.81 -13.77
N LYS A 27 -4.35 5.40 -15.00
CA LYS A 27 -4.39 3.98 -15.40
C LYS A 27 -3.02 3.29 -15.27
N THR A 28 -1.95 4.06 -15.42
CA THR A 28 -0.58 3.61 -15.21
C THR A 28 -0.01 4.36 -14.01
N PRO A 29 0.37 3.67 -12.91
CA PRO A 29 0.94 4.36 -11.76
C PRO A 29 2.31 4.98 -12.14
N PRO A 30 2.71 6.10 -11.50
CA PRO A 30 4.04 6.67 -11.70
C PRO A 30 5.11 5.67 -11.28
N ARG A 31 5.90 5.17 -12.24
CA ARG A 31 6.87 4.09 -12.01
C ARG A 31 7.90 4.44 -10.93
N SER A 32 8.40 5.68 -10.95
CA SER A 32 9.36 6.18 -9.96
C SER A 32 8.83 6.12 -8.52
N GLU A 33 7.53 6.38 -8.31
CA GLU A 33 6.91 6.30 -6.99
C GLU A 33 6.73 4.85 -6.54
N MET A 34 6.41 3.93 -7.46
CA MET A 34 6.32 2.49 -7.17
C MET A 34 7.69 1.92 -6.79
N GLU A 35 8.75 2.33 -7.48
CA GLU A 35 10.14 1.94 -7.21
C GLU A 35 10.60 2.48 -5.86
N LYS A 36 10.37 3.78 -5.60
CA LYS A 36 10.68 4.40 -4.31
C LYS A 36 9.98 3.68 -3.15
N LEU A 37 8.68 3.42 -3.28
CA LEU A 37 7.92 2.74 -2.25
C LEU A 37 8.38 1.28 -2.05
N SER A 38 8.65 0.55 -3.14
CA SER A 38 9.21 -0.79 -3.07
C SER A 38 10.52 -0.81 -2.28
N SER A 39 11.43 0.14 -2.54
CA SER A 39 12.69 0.26 -1.81
C SER A 39 12.48 0.50 -0.31
N LEU A 40 11.53 1.35 0.06
CA LEU A 40 11.19 1.61 1.46
C LEU A 40 10.58 0.39 2.17
N LEU A 41 9.60 -0.27 1.54
CA LEU A 41 8.91 -1.43 2.13
C LEU A 41 9.83 -2.64 2.30
N ARG A 42 10.80 -2.80 1.39
CA ARG A 42 11.82 -3.87 1.48
C ARG A 42 12.82 -3.68 2.61
N ARG A 43 12.78 -2.57 3.34
CA ARG A 43 13.53 -2.41 4.61
C ARG A 43 12.87 -3.10 5.80
N CYS A 44 11.71 -3.75 5.59
CA CYS A 44 10.98 -4.53 6.59
C CYS A 44 10.58 -3.77 7.87
N ALA A 45 10.59 -2.43 7.87
CA ALA A 45 10.19 -1.65 9.03
C ALA A 45 8.78 -1.98 9.53
N VAL A 46 7.88 -2.40 8.63
CA VAL A 46 6.50 -2.80 8.96
C VAL A 46 6.38 -4.24 9.49
N HIS A 47 7.37 -5.08 9.20
CA HIS A 47 7.42 -6.50 9.59
C HIS A 47 8.82 -6.78 10.18
N PRO A 48 9.14 -6.23 11.37
CA PRO A 48 10.48 -6.30 11.95
C PRO A 48 10.95 -7.73 12.25
N GLU A 49 10.03 -8.69 12.32
CA GLU A 49 10.32 -10.12 12.46
C GLU A 49 10.83 -10.79 11.18
N ILE A 50 10.81 -10.08 10.04
CA ILE A 50 11.24 -10.61 8.75
C ILE A 50 12.68 -10.23 8.47
N GLU A 51 13.52 -11.25 8.36
CA GLU A 51 14.85 -11.15 7.76
C GLU A 51 14.77 -11.53 6.28
N LEU A 52 14.96 -10.55 5.38
CA LEU A 52 15.06 -10.82 3.95
C LEU A 52 16.47 -11.31 3.62
N GLY A 53 16.56 -12.53 3.07
CA GLY A 53 17.78 -12.97 2.41
C GLY A 53 18.00 -12.22 1.09
N GLU A 54 19.25 -12.19 0.62
CA GLU A 54 19.64 -11.55 -0.64
C GLU A 54 18.81 -12.06 -1.85
N GLU A 55 18.37 -13.32 -1.80
CA GLU A 55 17.59 -13.98 -2.85
C GLU A 55 16.08 -13.67 -2.82
N ASP A 56 15.57 -12.95 -1.79
CA ASP A 56 14.15 -12.61 -1.73
C ASP A 56 13.80 -11.46 -2.69
N THR A 57 13.46 -11.86 -3.92
CA THR A 57 13.04 -10.98 -5.01
C THR A 57 11.53 -10.70 -5.04
N LYS A 58 10.74 -11.36 -4.18
CA LYS A 58 9.26 -11.27 -4.23
C LYS A 58 8.69 -10.35 -3.17
N PHE A 59 9.33 -10.25 -2.01
CA PHE A 59 8.85 -9.41 -0.92
C PHE A 59 8.78 -7.94 -1.34
N ARG A 60 7.57 -7.38 -1.31
CA ARG A 60 7.25 -5.97 -1.56
C ARG A 60 7.97 -5.36 -2.77
N ASN A 61 8.21 -6.17 -3.80
CA ASN A 61 8.83 -5.71 -5.03
C ASN A 61 7.89 -4.75 -5.80
N VAL A 62 8.44 -4.05 -6.79
CA VAL A 62 7.71 -3.03 -7.56
C VAL A 62 6.43 -3.57 -8.17
N ASN A 63 6.47 -4.78 -8.76
CA ASN A 63 5.29 -5.41 -9.35
C ASN A 63 4.21 -5.72 -8.29
N GLY A 64 4.61 -6.07 -7.07
CA GLY A 64 3.70 -6.27 -5.94
C GLY A 64 3.03 -4.95 -5.50
N VAL A 65 3.79 -3.86 -5.46
CA VAL A 65 3.27 -2.51 -5.17
C VAL A 65 2.29 -2.07 -6.26
N GLU A 66 2.64 -2.21 -7.54
CA GLU A 66 1.77 -1.92 -8.67
C GLU A 66 0.49 -2.77 -8.62
N ARG A 67 0.60 -4.06 -8.30
CA ARG A 67 -0.56 -4.94 -8.14
C ARG A 67 -1.52 -4.43 -7.07
N LYS A 68 -0.99 -3.87 -5.97
CA LYS A 68 -1.80 -3.25 -4.90
C LYS A 68 -2.41 -1.92 -5.33
N TYR A 69 -1.70 -1.14 -6.13
CA TYR A 69 -2.25 0.06 -6.75
C TYR A 69 -3.47 -0.29 -7.62
N TYR A 70 -3.37 -1.34 -8.43
CA TYR A 70 -4.48 -1.83 -9.24
C TYR A 70 -5.63 -2.41 -8.39
N ASP A 71 -5.33 -3.13 -7.31
CA ASP A 71 -6.35 -3.57 -6.34
C ASP A 71 -7.19 -2.38 -5.84
N LEU A 72 -6.53 -1.29 -5.44
CA LEU A 72 -7.20 -0.07 -4.99
C LEU A 72 -7.94 0.63 -6.12
N LEU A 73 -7.26 0.91 -7.25
CA LEU A 73 -7.82 1.64 -8.39
C LEU A 73 -9.11 0.99 -8.90
N THR A 74 -9.08 -0.33 -9.08
CA THR A 74 -10.19 -1.08 -9.70
C THR A 74 -11.34 -1.34 -8.74
N ALA A 75 -11.11 -1.21 -7.43
CA ALA A 75 -12.16 -1.31 -6.41
C ALA A 75 -12.90 0.02 -6.18
N ARG A 76 -12.40 1.16 -6.69
CA ARG A 76 -13.04 2.46 -6.52
C ARG A 76 -14.41 2.53 -7.21
N PRO A 77 -15.39 3.24 -6.61
CA PRO A 77 -16.64 3.56 -7.30
C PRO A 77 -16.38 4.29 -8.62
N GLY A 78 -17.10 3.89 -9.67
CA GLY A 78 -16.98 4.50 -11.00
C GLY A 78 -15.81 3.99 -11.85
N TYR A 79 -15.02 3.01 -11.39
CA TYR A 79 -14.09 2.34 -12.29
C TYR A 79 -14.86 1.58 -13.39
N PRO A 80 -14.60 1.84 -14.69
CA PRO A 80 -15.45 1.32 -15.78
C PRO A 80 -15.19 -0.15 -16.12
N GLY A 81 -14.11 -0.74 -15.59
CA GLY A 81 -13.70 -2.11 -15.88
C GLY A 81 -14.05 -3.10 -14.77
N LYS A 82 -13.63 -4.36 -14.96
CA LYS A 82 -13.78 -5.38 -13.92
C LYS A 82 -12.80 -5.12 -12.78
N ALA A 83 -13.32 -5.12 -11.55
CA ALA A 83 -12.50 -5.09 -10.34
C ALA A 83 -11.55 -6.29 -10.30
N THR A 84 -10.31 -6.05 -9.88
CA THR A 84 -9.39 -7.15 -9.55
C THR A 84 -9.80 -7.80 -8.22
N ASN A 85 -9.25 -8.99 -7.93
CA ASN A 85 -9.51 -9.69 -6.67
C ASN A 85 -8.66 -9.10 -5.53
N GLY A 86 -9.00 -7.87 -5.12
CA GLY A 86 -8.42 -7.22 -3.95
C GLY A 86 -8.74 -7.96 -2.65
N GLY A 87 -7.91 -7.77 -1.63
CA GLY A 87 -8.16 -8.35 -0.30
C GLY A 87 -9.16 -7.51 0.51
N LYS A 88 -9.68 -8.07 1.61
CA LYS A 88 -10.61 -7.36 2.51
C LYS A 88 -10.09 -5.98 2.94
N THR A 89 -8.83 -5.89 3.34
CA THR A 89 -8.18 -4.63 3.74
C THR A 89 -8.18 -3.58 2.63
N THR A 90 -7.97 -3.99 1.37
CA THR A 90 -8.07 -3.09 0.20
C THR A 90 -9.48 -2.52 0.10
N HIS A 91 -10.50 -3.37 0.17
CA HIS A 91 -11.90 -2.94 0.07
C HIS A 91 -12.27 -2.00 1.22
N SER A 92 -11.88 -2.31 2.46
CA SER A 92 -12.14 -1.43 3.61
C SER A 92 -11.47 -0.05 3.48
N ILE A 93 -10.25 0.02 2.94
CA ILE A 93 -9.59 1.30 2.66
C ILE A 93 -10.35 2.07 1.58
N VAL A 94 -10.77 1.42 0.51
CA VAL A 94 -11.50 2.07 -0.58
C VAL A 94 -12.86 2.58 -0.12
N GLU A 95 -13.61 1.78 0.65
CA GLU A 95 -14.89 2.15 1.22
C GLU A 95 -14.74 3.37 2.14
N TYR A 96 -13.78 3.33 3.07
CA TYR A 96 -13.49 4.45 3.96
C TYR A 96 -13.07 5.73 3.20
N MET A 97 -12.27 5.57 2.15
CA MET A 97 -11.76 6.68 1.33
C MET A 97 -12.88 7.45 0.60
N ILE A 98 -14.06 6.87 0.39
CA ILE A 98 -15.19 7.55 -0.27
C ILE A 98 -15.57 8.83 0.49
N GLU A 99 -15.61 8.76 1.81
CA GLU A 99 -15.98 9.87 2.69
C GLU A 99 -14.77 10.53 3.35
N HIS A 100 -13.66 9.80 3.49
CA HIS A 100 -12.49 10.23 4.26
C HIS A 100 -11.19 10.26 3.43
N GLN A 101 -11.27 10.65 2.15
CA GLN A 101 -10.12 10.65 1.24
C GLN A 101 -8.90 11.41 1.79
N MET A 102 -9.11 12.56 2.44
CA MET A 102 -8.01 13.36 3.00
C MET A 102 -7.32 12.65 4.17
N GLU A 103 -8.06 11.94 5.03
CA GLU A 103 -7.47 11.20 6.14
C GLU A 103 -6.61 10.03 5.64
N VAL A 104 -7.09 9.32 4.61
CA VAL A 104 -6.31 8.25 3.96
C VAL A 104 -5.04 8.81 3.34
N PHE A 105 -5.13 9.96 2.67
CA PHE A 105 -3.97 10.62 2.09
C PHE A 105 -2.95 11.04 3.14
N GLU A 106 -3.38 11.76 4.18
CA GLU A 106 -2.51 12.20 5.27
C GLU A 106 -1.85 11.03 6.01
N ALA A 107 -2.60 9.95 6.26
CA ALA A 107 -2.07 8.75 6.87
C ALA A 107 -0.97 8.13 5.99
N GLY A 108 -1.22 7.95 4.70
CA GLY A 108 -0.22 7.41 3.78
C GLY A 108 1.03 8.28 3.68
N ILE A 109 0.89 9.61 3.67
CA ILE A 109 2.04 10.53 3.70
C ILE A 109 2.83 10.40 5.00
N LYS A 110 2.16 10.37 6.16
CA LYS A 110 2.81 10.20 7.47
C LYS A 110 3.53 8.86 7.57
N ILE A 111 2.91 7.77 7.10
CA ILE A 111 3.55 6.45 7.03
C ILE A 111 4.78 6.49 6.14
N GLN A 112 4.69 7.09 4.95
CA GLN A 112 5.84 7.24 4.05
C GLN A 112 6.99 8.01 4.71
N GLN A 113 6.72 9.13 5.37
CA GLN A 113 7.73 9.91 6.09
C GLN A 113 8.39 9.12 7.23
N MET A 114 7.60 8.35 7.98
CA MET A 114 8.15 7.49 9.03
C MET A 114 9.00 6.35 8.45
N LEU A 115 8.59 5.78 7.32
CA LEU A 115 9.40 4.80 6.61
C LEU A 115 10.71 5.43 6.15
N GLU A 116 10.69 6.60 5.50
CA GLU A 116 11.88 7.30 4.99
C GLU A 116 12.88 7.64 6.09
N SER A 117 12.40 8.03 7.27
CA SER A 117 13.21 8.39 8.44
C SER A 117 13.56 7.22 9.36
N ASP A 118 13.16 6.00 9.02
CA ASP A 118 13.36 4.80 9.85
C ASP A 118 12.76 4.93 11.27
N THR A 119 11.65 5.67 11.39
CA THR A 119 10.89 5.91 12.64
C THR A 119 9.51 5.25 12.63
N TYR A 120 9.33 4.24 11.79
CA TYR A 120 8.03 3.58 11.60
C TYR A 120 7.43 3.09 12.92
N ARG A 121 6.15 3.44 13.08
CA ARG A 121 5.22 2.87 14.05
C ARG A 121 3.88 2.74 13.36
N SER A 122 3.10 1.73 13.74
CA SER A 122 1.79 1.52 13.11
C SER A 122 0.92 2.78 13.27
N PHE A 123 0.33 3.21 12.16
CA PHE A 123 -0.49 4.41 12.13
C PHE A 123 -1.95 4.09 12.44
N VAL A 124 -2.62 4.89 13.26
CA VAL A 124 -4.03 4.66 13.62
C VAL A 124 -4.91 5.69 12.90
N ILE A 125 -5.89 5.20 12.13
CA ILE A 125 -6.99 6.02 11.61
C ILE A 125 -8.25 5.60 12.36
N PRO A 126 -8.79 6.44 13.27
CA PRO A 126 -10.06 6.16 13.94
C PRO A 126 -11.15 5.92 12.89
N GLY A 127 -11.92 4.83 13.03
CA GLY A 127 -13.03 4.53 12.10
C GLY A 127 -12.67 3.64 10.91
N LEU A 128 -11.40 3.56 10.50
CA LEU A 128 -10.97 2.59 9.48
C LEU A 128 -10.89 1.18 10.08
N ARG A 129 -11.94 0.38 9.86
CA ARG A 129 -12.01 -1.03 10.28
C ARG A 129 -11.29 -1.91 9.26
N VAL A 130 -10.25 -2.63 9.67
CA VAL A 130 -9.52 -3.61 8.83
C VAL A 130 -9.45 -4.97 9.49
#